data_AF-A0A844M3Z2-F1
#
_entry.id   AF-A0A844M3Z2-F1
#
_cell.length_a   1.000
_cell.length_b   1.000
_cell.length_c   1.000
_cell.angle_alpha   90.00
_cell.angle_beta   90.00
_cell.angle_gamma   90.00
#
_symmetry.space_group_name_H-M   'P 1'
#
loop_
_entity.id
_entity.type
_entity.pdbx_description
1 polymer ?
#
loop_
_entity_poly.entity_id
_entity_poly.type
_entity_poly.pdbx_seq_one_letter_code
_entity_poly.pdbx_strand_id
1 'polypeptide(L)'
;MNTQTFYIPIIINKLAHFFGWGIIVPSKYLVNSQKDVQDRFDEYILFSQSKFTTETDCCIEVVLDAEESARITKISSNFSIFDRPLAISRIIAIYFQDEEKRYSTIYNIAKNNGDAFIPERLQCIDNTEERLDTNELEGIPYKPNPKDWSLELKRFDQLMGGFSLLKLCSTEEGIYPSGYSATLANLNRLFLPESKNYKFRGLFKEEVTDSQKLKRFRELVYSEIDKNKVKDFAEEEEKIKVKEQFGDISLEEMPNTKSSYILAILANYGAFGSTKKIDEFLFSFYQGTLNVGSVSQELALCFGINKGYSVFSNQYNILDIQISIKFKLENESDYHIIESIYQNTFNGRDEFDSSNIVEHQISTSDEYYDPVIGDIINSGLKSKKKPRVGFFGLSKVFSQEYSMDEDSENSSKLNKKLARLASFMINLLQVNVNSINHRVIELKESNKQLGSQLSTLEEKIELNYLSKVEIQNNYVSKAETAALKQTVDRNIAVLKGQLNQEIERIDDASTKS
;
A
#
# COMPACT_ATOMS: atom_id res chain seq x y z
N MET A 1 -21.83 -11.79 -7.98
CA MET A 1 -21.24 -10.93 -6.95
C MET A 1 -22.32 -10.64 -5.93
N ASN A 2 -22.11 -10.99 -4.66
CA ASN A 2 -22.99 -10.63 -3.55
C ASN A 2 -22.19 -9.77 -2.57
N THR A 3 -21.80 -8.59 -3.03
CA THR A 3 -21.15 -7.56 -2.20
C THR A 3 -22.12 -6.41 -1.99
N GLN A 4 -22.05 -5.77 -0.82
CA GLN A 4 -22.89 -4.63 -0.48
C GLN A 4 -22.03 -3.48 0.05
N THR A 5 -22.41 -2.26 -0.33
CA THR A 5 -21.70 -1.02 0.03
C THR A 5 -22.28 -0.41 1.29
N PHE A 6 -21.40 0.13 2.13
CA PHE A 6 -21.76 0.80 3.39
C PHE A 6 -20.92 2.06 3.60
N TYR A 7 -21.50 3.04 4.29
CA TYR A 7 -20.87 4.32 4.60
C TYR A 7 -20.52 4.40 6.09
N ILE A 8 -19.27 4.74 6.40
CA ILE A 8 -18.77 4.96 7.75
C ILE A 8 -18.54 6.46 7.92
N PRO A 9 -19.52 7.21 8.47
CA PRO A 9 -19.34 8.63 8.72
C PRO A 9 -18.36 8.83 9.89
N ILE A 10 -17.36 9.68 9.68
CA ILE A 10 -16.32 9.98 10.68
C ILE A 10 -15.93 11.46 10.66
N ILE A 11 -15.35 11.94 11.75
CA ILE A 11 -14.54 13.15 11.65
C ILE A 11 -13.23 12.84 10.93
N ILE A 12 -12.74 13.82 10.19
CA ILE A 12 -11.58 13.70 9.32
C ILE A 12 -10.30 13.23 10.04
N ASN A 13 -10.13 13.57 11.32
CA ASN A 13 -8.97 13.21 12.13
C ASN A 13 -8.83 11.69 12.36
N LYS A 14 -9.93 10.91 12.29
CA LYS A 14 -9.87 9.45 12.44
C LYS A 14 -9.24 8.75 11.24
N LEU A 15 -9.20 9.41 10.08
CA LEU A 15 -8.67 8.84 8.84
C LEU A 15 -7.19 8.43 8.97
N ALA A 16 -6.39 9.27 9.64
CA ALA A 16 -4.96 9.01 9.88
C ALA A 16 -4.74 7.72 10.67
N HIS A 17 -5.58 7.47 11.69
CA HIS A 17 -5.50 6.25 12.49
C HIS A 17 -5.78 5.00 11.66
N PHE A 18 -6.86 5.00 10.88
CA PHE A 18 -7.27 3.82 10.11
C PHE A 18 -6.25 3.46 9.02
N PHE A 19 -5.79 4.45 8.25
CA PHE A 19 -4.78 4.22 7.23
C PHE A 19 -3.40 3.94 7.83
N GLY A 20 -3.06 4.60 8.93
CA GLY A 20 -1.80 4.38 9.65
C GLY A 20 -1.68 2.95 10.19
N TRP A 21 -2.79 2.34 10.62
CA TRP A 21 -2.83 0.95 11.11
C TRP A 21 -3.17 -0.07 10.02
N GLY A 22 -3.60 0.39 8.84
CA GLY A 22 -4.07 -0.48 7.77
C GLY A 22 -5.40 -1.19 8.07
N ILE A 23 -6.17 -0.68 9.05
CA ILE A 23 -7.43 -1.28 9.48
C ILE A 23 -8.38 -0.24 10.10
N ILE A 24 -9.66 -0.33 9.76
CA ILE A 24 -10.76 0.42 10.37
C ILE A 24 -11.21 -0.35 11.61
N VAL A 25 -11.30 0.34 12.73
CA VAL A 25 -11.61 -0.27 14.04
C VAL A 25 -12.69 0.51 14.77
N PRO A 26 -13.45 -0.15 15.66
CA PRO A 26 -14.30 0.54 16.63
C PRO A 26 -13.53 1.59 17.45
N SER A 27 -14.20 2.66 17.85
CA SER A 27 -13.56 3.82 18.52
C SER A 27 -12.86 3.44 19.84
N LYS A 28 -13.28 2.37 20.53
CA LYS A 28 -12.64 1.90 21.77
C LYS A 28 -11.16 1.54 21.60
N TYR A 29 -10.73 1.20 20.37
CA TYR A 29 -9.34 0.87 20.07
C TYR A 29 -8.51 2.09 19.66
N LEU A 30 -9.14 3.23 19.42
CA LEU A 30 -8.44 4.45 19.04
C LEU A 30 -7.94 5.19 20.30
N VAL A 31 -6.65 5.51 20.32
CA VAL A 31 -6.02 6.25 21.42
C VAL A 31 -5.91 7.73 21.02
N ASN A 32 -6.30 8.64 21.92
CA ASN A 32 -6.24 10.09 21.73
C ASN A 32 -7.01 10.61 20.49
N SER A 33 -8.06 9.91 20.05
CA SER A 33 -8.92 10.36 18.97
C SER A 33 -9.92 11.42 19.47
N GLN A 34 -10.28 12.34 18.59
CA GLN A 34 -11.40 13.25 18.83
C GLN A 34 -12.72 12.47 18.68
N LYS A 35 -13.69 12.80 19.54
CA LYS A 35 -14.99 12.12 19.56
C LYS A 35 -15.87 12.55 18.39
N ASP A 36 -16.62 11.59 17.86
CA ASP A 36 -17.67 11.75 16.85
C ASP A 36 -18.83 10.77 17.06
N VAL A 37 -19.71 10.62 16.06
CA VAL A 37 -20.86 9.72 16.11
C VAL A 37 -20.48 8.24 16.35
N GLN A 38 -19.28 7.80 15.95
CA GLN A 38 -18.81 6.43 16.17
C GLN A 38 -18.55 6.16 17.66
N ASP A 39 -18.25 7.17 18.48
CA ASP A 39 -17.99 7.02 19.92
C ASP A 39 -19.26 6.73 20.74
N ARG A 40 -20.45 6.91 20.15
CA ARG A 40 -21.73 6.51 20.76
C ARG A 40 -21.90 4.98 20.79
N PHE A 41 -21.20 4.28 19.91
CA PHE A 41 -21.18 2.82 19.76
C PHE A 41 -19.73 2.34 19.70
N ASP A 42 -18.91 2.73 20.67
CA ASP A 42 -17.45 2.61 20.67
C ASP A 42 -16.91 1.18 20.50
N GLU A 43 -17.71 0.15 20.78
CA GLU A 43 -17.34 -1.24 20.52
C GLU A 43 -17.71 -1.77 19.11
N TYR A 44 -18.40 -0.99 18.28
CA TYR A 44 -18.82 -1.34 16.93
C TYR A 44 -18.32 -0.30 15.91
N ILE A 45 -18.38 -0.67 14.63
CA ILE A 45 -18.35 0.27 13.51
C ILE A 45 -19.79 0.65 13.18
N LEU A 46 -20.10 1.94 13.23
CA LEU A 46 -21.41 2.49 12.87
C LEU A 46 -21.44 2.78 11.38
N PHE A 47 -22.42 2.20 10.69
CA PHE A 47 -22.75 2.51 9.31
C PHE A 47 -23.95 3.45 9.22
N SER A 48 -23.97 4.28 8.18
CA SER A 48 -25.08 5.15 7.83
C SER A 48 -25.58 4.88 6.41
N GLN A 49 -26.83 5.24 6.13
CA GLN A 49 -27.39 5.29 4.78
C GLN A 49 -26.96 6.52 3.99
N SER A 50 -26.43 7.55 4.67
CA SER A 50 -25.85 8.74 4.02
C SER A 50 -24.36 8.85 4.33
N LYS A 51 -23.61 9.52 3.47
CA LYS A 51 -22.18 9.75 3.65
C LYS A 51 -21.91 10.65 4.86
N PHE A 52 -22.71 11.70 5.04
CA PHE A 52 -22.42 12.72 6.04
C PHE A 52 -23.50 12.79 7.11
N THR A 53 -23.07 13.07 8.34
CA THR A 53 -23.96 13.36 9.45
C THR A 53 -23.73 14.78 9.97
N THR A 54 -24.61 15.26 10.83
CA THR A 54 -24.43 16.55 11.52
C THR A 54 -23.15 16.59 12.38
N GLU A 55 -22.64 15.43 12.81
CA GLU A 55 -21.47 15.28 13.68
C GLU A 55 -20.17 14.93 12.95
N THR A 56 -20.21 14.75 11.63
CA THR A 56 -19.06 14.26 10.84
C THR A 56 -18.77 15.14 9.61
N ASP A 57 -17.55 15.06 9.09
CA ASP A 57 -17.12 15.83 7.93
C ASP A 57 -16.29 15.03 6.92
N CYS A 58 -16.18 13.73 7.12
CA CYS A 58 -15.57 12.76 6.23
C CYS A 58 -16.40 11.46 6.24
N CYS A 59 -16.32 10.69 5.17
CA CYS A 59 -16.96 9.37 5.10
C CYS A 59 -16.05 8.37 4.40
N ILE A 60 -15.97 7.16 4.96
CA ILE A 60 -15.32 6.04 4.30
C ILE A 60 -16.40 5.14 3.71
N GLU A 61 -16.36 4.91 2.41
CA GLU A 61 -17.20 3.94 1.74
C GLU A 61 -16.47 2.60 1.66
N VAL A 62 -17.12 1.55 2.13
CA VAL A 62 -16.56 0.20 2.19
C VAL A 62 -17.47 -0.80 1.49
N VAL A 63 -16.86 -1.86 0.97
CA VAL A 63 -17.59 -3.03 0.49
C VAL A 63 -17.47 -4.18 1.48
N LEU A 64 -18.58 -4.87 1.72
CA LEU A 64 -18.64 -6.08 2.53
C LEU A 64 -19.12 -7.27 1.70
N ASP A 65 -18.59 -8.45 2.01
CA ASP A 65 -19.08 -9.70 1.42
C ASP A 65 -20.41 -10.15 2.04
N ALA A 66 -20.99 -11.21 1.49
CA ALA A 66 -22.28 -11.72 1.95
C ALA A 66 -22.26 -12.21 3.41
N GLU A 67 -21.15 -12.77 3.89
CA GLU A 67 -21.03 -13.26 5.27
C GLU A 67 -20.86 -12.11 6.25
N GLU A 68 -20.10 -11.08 5.88
CA GLU A 68 -19.94 -9.84 6.64
C GLU A 68 -21.25 -9.05 6.68
N SER A 69 -21.93 -8.90 5.53
CA SER A 69 -23.21 -8.20 5.43
C SER A 69 -24.30 -8.85 6.29
N ALA A 70 -24.29 -10.17 6.42
CA ALA A 70 -25.24 -10.90 7.27
C ALA A 70 -25.07 -10.64 8.77
N ARG A 71 -23.93 -10.07 9.21
CA ARG A 71 -23.65 -9.73 10.62
C ARG A 71 -24.10 -8.33 11.01
N ILE A 72 -24.49 -7.52 10.03
CA ILE A 72 -24.89 -6.14 10.27
C ILE A 72 -26.22 -6.12 11.01
N THR A 73 -26.26 -5.38 12.12
CA THR A 73 -27.47 -5.20 12.90
C THR A 73 -28.01 -3.81 12.67
N LYS A 74 -29.23 -3.71 12.12
CA LYS A 74 -29.93 -2.43 11.98
C LYS A 74 -30.39 -1.94 13.35
N ILE A 75 -30.04 -0.71 13.71
CA ILE A 75 -30.39 -0.13 15.02
C ILE A 75 -31.44 0.98 14.91
N SER A 76 -31.57 1.60 13.73
CA SER A 76 -32.55 2.65 13.43
C SER A 76 -32.90 2.64 11.94
N SER A 77 -33.69 3.61 11.47
CA SER A 77 -34.02 3.78 10.05
C SER A 77 -32.79 3.85 9.16
N ASN A 78 -31.82 4.70 9.54
CA ASN A 78 -30.69 5.10 8.73
C ASN A 78 -29.34 4.59 9.24
N PHE A 79 -29.27 3.98 10.42
CA PHE A 79 -28.02 3.47 10.97
C PHE A 79 -28.05 1.97 11.27
N SER A 80 -26.88 1.35 11.11
CA SER A 80 -26.62 -0.03 11.47
C SER A 80 -25.23 -0.15 12.09
N ILE A 81 -24.97 -1.26 12.79
CA ILE A 81 -23.71 -1.51 13.49
C ILE A 81 -23.08 -2.82 13.02
N PHE A 82 -21.76 -2.85 13.08
CA PHE A 82 -20.93 -4.00 12.72
C PHE A 82 -19.88 -4.26 13.79
N ASP A 83 -19.75 -5.51 14.23
CA ASP A 83 -19.09 -5.91 15.48
C ASP A 83 -17.60 -6.24 15.33
N ARG A 84 -16.99 -5.79 14.23
CA ARG A 84 -15.68 -6.29 13.81
C ARG A 84 -14.84 -5.26 13.04
N PRO A 85 -13.50 -5.30 13.16
CA PRO A 85 -12.60 -4.51 12.33
C PRO A 85 -12.71 -4.82 10.83
N LEU A 86 -12.39 -3.85 9.99
CA LEU A 86 -12.37 -3.96 8.53
C LEU A 86 -11.03 -3.53 7.97
N ALA A 87 -10.39 -4.34 7.13
CA ALA A 87 -9.14 -3.96 6.49
C ALA A 87 -9.32 -2.77 5.53
N ILE A 88 -8.28 -1.96 5.36
CA ILE A 88 -8.29 -0.83 4.39
C ILE A 88 -8.45 -1.30 2.94
N SER A 89 -8.19 -2.58 2.65
CA SER A 89 -8.49 -3.23 1.37
C SER A 89 -9.99 -3.21 1.01
N ARG A 90 -10.88 -2.98 1.98
CA ARG A 90 -12.33 -2.85 1.76
C ARG A 90 -12.77 -1.46 1.32
N ILE A 91 -11.91 -0.45 1.43
CA ILE A 91 -12.24 0.94 1.12
C ILE A 91 -12.31 1.12 -0.39
N ILE A 92 -13.44 1.67 -0.86
CA ILE A 92 -13.66 1.97 -2.28
C ILE A 92 -13.61 3.47 -2.56
N ALA A 93 -14.00 4.30 -1.59
CA ALA A 93 -13.90 5.76 -1.68
C ALA A 93 -13.84 6.40 -0.28
N ILE A 94 -13.32 7.62 -0.24
CA ILE A 94 -13.25 8.51 0.90
C ILE A 94 -13.86 9.83 0.45
N TYR A 95 -15.00 10.18 1.02
CA TYR A 95 -15.76 11.36 0.64
C TYR A 95 -15.47 12.52 1.58
N PHE A 96 -15.21 13.68 0.97
CA PHE A 96 -15.05 14.96 1.64
C PHE A 96 -16.10 15.93 1.07
N GLN A 97 -16.62 16.83 1.91
CA GLN A 97 -17.52 17.89 1.44
C GLN A 97 -16.78 19.10 0.88
N ASP A 98 -15.48 19.23 1.17
CA ASP A 98 -14.68 20.41 0.88
C ASP A 98 -13.29 20.02 0.35
N GLU A 99 -12.89 20.67 -0.74
CA GLU A 99 -11.65 20.37 -1.46
C GLU A 99 -10.39 20.82 -0.70
N GLU A 100 -10.45 21.94 0.02
CA GLU A 100 -9.32 22.40 0.84
C GLU A 100 -9.10 21.48 2.04
N LYS A 101 -10.19 21.01 2.67
CA LYS A 101 -10.15 20.00 3.72
C LYS A 101 -9.61 18.67 3.21
N ARG A 102 -10.03 18.22 2.02
CA ARG A 102 -9.46 17.03 1.38
C ARG A 102 -7.95 17.20 1.22
N TYR A 103 -7.51 18.25 0.54
CA TYR A 103 -6.10 18.48 0.26
C TYR A 103 -5.26 18.55 1.55
N SER A 104 -5.66 19.38 2.51
CA SER A 104 -4.91 19.56 3.76
C SER A 104 -4.84 18.27 4.59
N THR A 105 -5.92 17.49 4.63
CA THR A 105 -5.95 16.20 5.35
C THR A 105 -5.03 15.18 4.70
N ILE A 106 -5.16 14.99 3.38
CA ILE A 106 -4.35 14.03 2.64
C ILE A 106 -2.87 14.42 2.71
N TYR A 107 -2.57 15.72 2.58
CA TYR A 107 -1.21 16.24 2.76
C TYR A 107 -0.67 15.96 4.17
N ASN A 108 -1.47 16.17 5.21
CA ASN A 108 -1.04 15.90 6.58
C ASN A 108 -0.74 14.41 6.81
N ILE A 109 -1.64 13.53 6.37
CA ILE A 109 -1.46 12.07 6.49
C ILE A 109 -0.26 11.61 5.67
N ALA A 110 -0.13 12.03 4.41
CA ALA A 110 0.84 11.45 3.49
C ALA A 110 2.21 12.12 3.48
N LYS A 111 2.30 13.43 3.79
CA LYS A 111 3.54 14.20 3.66
C LYS A 111 4.03 14.80 4.97
N ASN A 112 3.14 15.37 5.78
CA ASN A 112 3.54 16.07 7.01
C ASN A 112 3.89 15.08 8.13
N ASN A 113 2.94 14.22 8.50
CA ASN A 113 3.13 13.19 9.52
C ASN A 113 3.75 11.92 8.94
N GLY A 114 3.44 11.64 7.66
CA GLY A 114 3.82 10.38 7.02
C GLY A 114 3.13 9.19 7.66
N ASP A 115 1.87 9.32 8.06
CA ASP A 115 1.10 8.25 8.69
C ASP A 115 0.81 7.10 7.71
N ALA A 116 0.49 7.41 6.45
CA ALA A 116 0.11 6.42 5.43
C ALA A 116 0.19 6.98 4.00
N PHE A 117 -0.03 6.11 3.01
CA PHE A 117 -0.37 6.53 1.64
C PHE A 117 -1.89 6.45 1.45
N ILE A 118 -2.46 7.41 0.72
CA ILE A 118 -3.86 7.41 0.30
C ILE A 118 -3.90 7.71 -1.20
N PRO A 119 -4.22 6.71 -2.05
CA PRO A 119 -4.34 6.91 -3.49
C PRO A 119 -5.31 8.02 -3.86
N GLU A 120 -4.99 8.81 -4.89
CA GLU A 120 -5.88 9.85 -5.39
C GLU A 120 -7.23 9.30 -5.85
N ARG A 121 -7.23 8.10 -6.46
CA ARG A 121 -8.47 7.44 -6.92
C ARG A 121 -9.47 7.10 -5.81
N LEU A 122 -9.03 7.02 -4.55
CA LEU A 122 -9.94 6.80 -3.43
C LEU A 122 -10.56 8.11 -2.94
N GLN A 123 -10.07 9.27 -3.38
CA GLN A 123 -10.45 10.56 -2.83
C GLN A 123 -11.59 11.17 -3.66
N CYS A 124 -12.71 11.48 -3.03
CA CYS A 124 -13.90 11.98 -3.69
C CYS A 124 -14.41 13.26 -3.02
N ILE A 125 -14.88 14.20 -3.84
CA ILE A 125 -15.62 15.38 -3.36
C ILE A 125 -17.11 15.17 -3.60
N ASP A 126 -17.89 15.31 -2.53
CA ASP A 126 -19.34 15.37 -2.60
C ASP A 126 -19.86 16.52 -1.75
N ASN A 127 -20.13 17.64 -2.42
CA ASN A 127 -20.69 18.85 -1.83
C ASN A 127 -22.22 18.94 -1.99
N THR A 128 -22.85 17.88 -2.53
CA THR A 128 -24.28 17.88 -2.86
C THR A 128 -25.11 17.10 -1.85
N GLU A 129 -24.52 16.09 -1.21
CA GLU A 129 -25.24 15.25 -0.26
C GLU A 129 -25.54 15.99 1.04
N GLU A 130 -26.81 15.98 1.44
CA GLU A 130 -27.27 16.59 2.69
C GLU A 130 -26.76 15.80 3.90
N ARG A 131 -26.55 16.51 5.01
CA ARG A 131 -26.14 15.89 6.27
C ARG A 131 -27.34 15.24 6.96
N LEU A 132 -27.21 13.96 7.26
CA LEU A 132 -28.18 13.22 8.05
C LEU A 132 -28.12 13.63 9.52
N ASP A 133 -29.29 13.88 10.11
CA ASP A 133 -29.42 14.12 11.54
C ASP A 133 -29.20 12.83 12.35
N THR A 134 -28.48 12.94 13.46
CA THR A 134 -28.13 11.85 14.38
C THR A 134 -29.13 11.66 15.53
N ASN A 135 -30.21 12.45 15.58
CA ASN A 135 -31.22 12.38 16.63
C ASN A 135 -31.86 10.99 16.77
N GLU A 136 -31.97 10.20 15.70
CA GLU A 136 -32.51 8.83 15.78
C GLU A 136 -31.63 7.86 16.58
N LEU A 137 -30.38 8.24 16.88
CA LEU A 137 -29.47 7.47 17.71
C LEU A 137 -29.66 7.75 19.21
N GLU A 138 -30.41 8.79 19.58
CA GLU A 138 -30.64 9.15 20.98
C GLU A 138 -31.51 8.10 21.68
N GLY A 139 -31.05 7.61 22.83
CA GLY A 139 -31.82 6.67 23.66
C GLY A 139 -31.93 5.26 23.09
N ILE A 140 -31.21 4.91 22.01
CA ILE A 140 -31.11 3.52 21.55
C ILE A 140 -30.46 2.68 22.66
N PRO A 141 -31.16 1.64 23.17
CA PRO A 141 -30.58 0.77 24.20
C PRO A 141 -29.40 -0.02 23.62
N TYR A 142 -28.21 0.33 24.09
CA TYR A 142 -26.95 -0.29 23.68
C TYR A 142 -26.46 -1.22 24.79
N LYS A 143 -26.25 -2.51 24.45
CA LYS A 143 -25.56 -3.46 25.32
C LYS A 143 -24.33 -3.98 24.59
N PRO A 144 -23.14 -3.46 24.88
CA PRO A 144 -21.93 -3.98 24.26
C PRO A 144 -21.72 -5.41 24.74
N ASN A 145 -21.62 -6.33 23.78
CA ASN A 145 -20.98 -7.63 24.00
C ASN A 145 -20.27 -8.15 22.73
N PRO A 146 -19.58 -7.31 21.94
CA PRO A 146 -18.76 -7.83 20.86
C PRO A 146 -17.50 -8.50 21.43
N LYS A 147 -16.90 -9.35 20.60
CA LYS A 147 -15.59 -9.94 20.90
C LYS A 147 -14.54 -8.83 21.11
N ASP A 148 -13.65 -9.02 22.09
CA ASP A 148 -12.42 -8.24 22.19
C ASP A 148 -11.44 -8.68 21.09
N TRP A 149 -11.04 -7.73 20.25
CA TRP A 149 -10.19 -7.92 19.09
C TRP A 149 -8.75 -7.49 19.36
N SER A 150 -8.39 -7.11 20.59
CA SER A 150 -7.05 -6.58 20.93
C SER A 150 -5.91 -7.52 20.51
N LEU A 151 -6.09 -8.84 20.68
CA LEU A 151 -5.07 -9.83 20.31
C LEU A 151 -4.92 -9.93 18.78
N GLU A 152 -6.03 -9.98 18.05
CA GLU A 152 -6.04 -10.03 16.60
C GLU A 152 -5.51 -8.73 15.98
N LEU A 153 -5.85 -7.57 16.57
CA LEU A 153 -5.32 -6.27 16.15
C LEU A 153 -3.81 -6.21 16.30
N LYS A 154 -3.28 -6.65 17.46
CA LYS A 154 -1.83 -6.75 17.67
C LYS A 154 -1.20 -7.69 16.64
N ARG A 155 -1.77 -8.87 16.42
CA ARG A 155 -1.24 -9.84 15.44
C ARG A 155 -1.29 -9.29 14.01
N PHE A 156 -2.36 -8.60 13.64
CA PHE A 156 -2.51 -7.98 12.32
C PHE A 156 -1.45 -6.90 12.11
N ASP A 157 -1.26 -6.02 13.09
CA ASP A 157 -0.23 -4.97 13.06
C ASP A 157 1.18 -5.55 12.89
N GLN A 158 1.49 -6.62 13.63
CA GLN A 158 2.77 -7.34 13.52
C GLN A 158 2.96 -7.96 12.14
N LEU A 159 1.97 -8.70 11.62
CA LEU A 159 2.07 -9.32 10.30
C LEU A 159 2.18 -8.28 9.17
N MET A 160 1.37 -7.21 9.22
CA MET A 160 1.46 -6.08 8.30
C MET A 160 2.86 -5.46 8.33
N GLY A 161 3.45 -5.27 9.51
CA GLY A 161 4.81 -4.77 9.68
C GLY A 161 5.83 -5.67 9.02
N GLY A 162 5.75 -6.97 9.28
CA GLY A 162 6.64 -7.99 8.69
C GLY A 162 6.64 -7.98 7.16
N PHE A 163 5.45 -8.01 6.55
CA PHE A 163 5.32 -7.98 5.10
C PHE A 163 5.71 -6.61 4.50
N SER A 164 5.43 -5.51 5.22
CA SER A 164 5.82 -4.16 4.78
C SER A 164 7.34 -3.95 4.71
N LEU A 165 8.12 -4.61 5.58
CA LEU A 165 9.58 -4.56 5.52
C LEU A 165 10.19 -5.62 4.62
N LEU A 166 9.57 -6.81 4.52
CA LEU A 166 10.08 -7.86 3.64
C LEU A 166 10.21 -7.37 2.20
N LYS A 167 9.30 -6.50 1.73
CA LYS A 167 9.37 -5.91 0.38
C LYS A 167 10.66 -5.13 0.11
N LEU A 168 11.33 -4.60 1.14
CA LEU A 168 12.58 -3.84 1.02
C LEU A 168 13.77 -4.69 0.59
N CYS A 169 13.64 -6.02 0.62
CA CYS A 169 14.67 -6.91 0.11
C CYS A 169 14.64 -7.05 -1.44
N SER A 170 13.78 -6.29 -2.12
CA SER A 170 13.80 -6.14 -3.57
C SER A 170 14.77 -5.04 -4.01
N THR A 171 15.31 -5.18 -5.21
CA THR A 171 16.18 -4.18 -5.85
C THR A 171 15.40 -3.08 -6.58
N GLU A 172 14.10 -3.28 -6.82
CA GLU A 172 13.26 -2.38 -7.60
C GLU A 172 11.94 -2.10 -6.88
N GLU A 173 11.48 -0.85 -6.94
CA GLU A 173 10.20 -0.44 -6.36
C GLU A 173 9.04 -1.11 -7.11
N GLY A 174 8.04 -1.59 -6.38
CA GLY A 174 6.90 -2.32 -6.97
C GLY A 174 7.18 -3.79 -7.26
N ILE A 175 8.43 -4.25 -7.19
CA ILE A 175 8.79 -5.66 -7.31
C ILE A 175 8.98 -6.28 -5.92
N TYR A 176 8.40 -7.45 -5.71
CA TYR A 176 8.52 -8.21 -4.48
C TYR A 176 9.70 -9.21 -4.54
N PRO A 177 10.45 -9.42 -3.44
CA PRO A 177 11.56 -10.35 -3.45
C PRO A 177 11.10 -11.79 -3.66
N SER A 178 11.97 -12.65 -4.20
CA SER A 178 11.64 -14.05 -4.54
C SER A 178 11.09 -14.90 -3.39
N GLY A 179 11.36 -14.51 -2.14
CA GLY A 179 10.81 -15.18 -0.96
C GLY A 179 9.43 -14.71 -0.52
N TYR A 180 8.91 -13.63 -1.10
CA TYR A 180 7.72 -12.94 -0.61
C TYR A 180 6.47 -13.81 -0.73
N SER A 181 6.17 -14.32 -1.94
CA SER A 181 5.02 -15.20 -2.17
C SER A 181 5.10 -16.48 -1.35
N ALA A 182 6.28 -17.12 -1.31
CA ALA A 182 6.52 -18.31 -0.49
C ALA A 182 6.38 -18.07 1.04
N THR A 183 6.58 -16.82 1.48
CA THR A 183 6.33 -16.40 2.87
C THR A 183 4.84 -16.13 3.09
N LEU A 184 4.19 -15.43 2.18
CA LEU A 184 2.75 -15.14 2.20
C LEU A 184 1.90 -16.40 2.14
N ALA A 185 2.40 -17.46 1.48
CA ALA A 185 1.79 -18.78 1.44
C ALA A 185 1.48 -19.36 2.83
N ASN A 186 2.24 -18.97 3.86
CA ASN A 186 1.94 -19.40 5.24
C ASN A 186 0.60 -18.89 5.75
N LEU A 187 0.15 -17.74 5.23
CA LEU A 187 -1.12 -17.09 5.57
C LEU A 187 -2.23 -17.41 4.57
N ASN A 188 -1.91 -17.47 3.27
CA ASN A 188 -2.88 -17.68 2.21
C ASN A 188 -2.36 -18.64 1.12
N ARG A 189 -3.10 -19.72 0.91
CA ARG A 189 -2.84 -20.78 -0.07
C ARG A 189 -2.85 -20.31 -1.52
N LEU A 190 -3.48 -19.18 -1.83
CA LEU A 190 -3.41 -18.57 -3.17
C LEU A 190 -1.95 -18.37 -3.62
N PHE A 191 -1.04 -18.10 -2.69
CA PHE A 191 0.37 -17.83 -2.94
C PHE A 191 1.28 -19.06 -2.79
N LEU A 192 0.70 -20.26 -2.69
CA LEU A 192 1.45 -21.51 -2.61
C LEU A 192 2.42 -21.64 -3.80
N PRO A 193 3.75 -21.70 -3.55
CA PRO A 193 4.69 -21.96 -4.62
C PRO A 193 4.50 -23.40 -5.14
N GLU A 194 4.73 -23.64 -6.43
CA GLU A 194 4.63 -24.98 -7.04
C GLU A 194 5.48 -26.03 -6.31
N SER A 195 6.63 -25.60 -5.76
CA SER A 195 7.54 -26.43 -4.98
C SER A 195 7.01 -26.81 -3.59
N LYS A 196 5.90 -26.22 -3.13
CA LYS A 196 5.36 -26.29 -1.75
C LYS A 196 6.38 -25.94 -0.66
N ASN A 197 7.46 -25.24 -1.03
CA ASN A 197 8.51 -24.85 -0.11
C ASN A 197 8.14 -23.50 0.53
N TYR A 198 7.56 -23.55 1.71
CA TYR A 198 7.23 -22.37 2.50
C TYR A 198 8.50 -21.75 3.07
N LYS A 199 8.73 -20.46 2.83
CA LYS A 199 9.80 -19.74 3.52
C LYS A 199 9.34 -19.32 4.91
N PHE A 200 10.26 -19.37 5.87
CA PHE A 200 10.06 -18.91 7.25
C PHE A 200 8.84 -19.51 7.98
N ARG A 201 8.42 -20.72 7.61
CA ARG A 201 7.20 -21.36 8.12
C ARG A 201 7.13 -21.42 9.65
N GLY A 202 8.27 -21.69 10.29
CA GLY A 202 8.41 -21.74 11.75
C GLY A 202 8.09 -20.43 12.48
N LEU A 203 7.99 -19.28 11.78
CA LEU A 203 7.53 -18.01 12.36
C LEU A 203 6.01 -17.88 12.42
N PHE A 204 5.26 -18.62 11.59
CA PHE A 204 3.81 -18.43 11.42
C PHE A 204 2.97 -19.54 12.06
N LYS A 205 3.51 -20.76 12.08
CA LYS A 205 2.79 -21.95 12.57
C LYS A 205 3.71 -22.74 13.51
N GLU A 206 3.15 -23.17 14.65
CA GLU A 206 3.81 -24.13 15.53
C GLU A 206 3.63 -25.52 14.93
N GLU A 207 4.74 -26.23 14.76
CA GLU A 207 4.72 -27.62 14.30
C GLU A 207 5.10 -28.57 15.44
N VAL A 208 4.56 -29.79 15.41
CA VAL A 208 4.87 -30.83 16.41
C VAL A 208 6.37 -31.14 16.46
N THR A 209 7.07 -30.91 15.34
CA THR A 209 8.51 -31.11 15.20
C THR A 209 9.34 -29.87 15.51
N ASP A 210 8.72 -28.76 15.94
CA ASP A 210 9.45 -27.54 16.27
C ASP A 210 10.42 -27.79 17.43
N SER A 211 11.69 -27.45 17.21
CA SER A 211 12.65 -27.40 18.31
C SER A 211 12.23 -26.36 19.36
N GLN A 212 12.56 -26.60 20.62
CA GLN A 212 12.35 -25.63 21.71
C GLN A 212 12.96 -24.26 21.38
N LYS A 213 14.15 -24.26 20.77
CA LYS A 213 14.81 -23.07 20.23
C LYS A 213 13.92 -22.28 19.27
N LEU A 214 13.32 -22.95 18.28
CA LEU A 214 12.48 -22.30 17.26
C LEU A 214 11.21 -21.71 17.89
N LYS A 215 10.59 -22.43 18.82
CA LYS A 215 9.43 -21.93 19.58
C LYS A 215 9.77 -20.66 20.35
N ARG A 216 10.84 -20.67 21.13
CA ARG A 216 11.29 -19.52 21.91
C ARG A 216 11.72 -18.34 21.02
N PHE A 217 12.38 -18.61 19.90
CA PHE A 217 12.72 -17.58 18.92
C PHE A 217 11.46 -16.89 18.39
N ARG A 218 10.45 -17.66 17.97
CA ARG A 218 9.16 -17.13 17.52
C ARG A 218 8.49 -16.30 18.61
N GLU A 219 8.43 -16.80 19.85
CA GLU A 219 7.84 -16.06 20.97
C GLU A 219 8.53 -14.71 21.21
N LEU A 220 9.86 -14.66 21.11
CA LEU A 220 10.63 -13.42 21.24
C LEU A 220 10.42 -12.46 20.06
N VAL A 221 10.28 -12.96 18.84
CA VAL A 221 9.99 -12.13 17.66
C VAL A 221 8.62 -11.43 17.80
N TYR A 222 7.60 -12.11 18.31
CA TYR A 222 6.25 -11.57 18.49
C TYR A 222 6.03 -10.81 19.81
N SER A 223 7.07 -10.61 20.62
CA SER A 223 6.98 -9.91 21.90
C SER A 223 7.99 -8.77 22.02
N GLU A 224 7.78 -7.90 23.00
CA GLU A 224 8.78 -6.89 23.35
C GLU A 224 10.07 -7.58 23.77
N ILE A 225 11.18 -7.17 23.17
CA ILE A 225 12.48 -7.81 23.38
C ILE A 225 13.48 -6.80 23.92
N ASP A 226 14.13 -7.20 25.01
CA ASP A 226 15.20 -6.44 25.65
C ASP A 226 16.50 -7.26 25.64
N LYS A 227 17.58 -6.62 26.09
CA LYS A 227 18.92 -7.21 26.06
C LYS A 227 19.06 -8.47 26.94
N ASN A 228 18.29 -8.55 28.03
CA ASN A 228 18.34 -9.72 28.92
C ASN A 228 17.70 -10.94 28.25
N LYS A 229 16.54 -10.75 27.62
CA LYS A 229 15.90 -11.83 26.83
C LYS A 229 16.81 -12.36 25.72
N VAL A 230 17.58 -11.47 25.07
CA VAL A 230 18.57 -11.87 24.05
C VAL A 230 19.71 -12.68 24.68
N LYS A 231 20.27 -12.22 25.81
CA LYS A 231 21.34 -12.93 26.55
C LYS A 231 20.90 -14.33 26.95
N ASP A 232 19.72 -14.44 27.56
CA ASP A 232 19.17 -15.71 28.03
C ASP A 232 18.99 -16.68 26.86
N PHE A 233 18.41 -16.21 25.74
CA PHE A 233 18.25 -17.04 24.54
C PHE A 233 19.60 -17.47 23.96
N ALA A 234 20.55 -16.55 23.82
CA ALA A 234 21.86 -16.81 23.24
C ALA A 234 22.67 -17.81 24.08
N GLU A 235 22.65 -17.68 25.40
CA GLU A 235 23.35 -18.58 26.32
C GLU A 235 22.68 -19.96 26.39
N GLU A 236 21.36 -20.02 26.50
CA GLU A 236 20.65 -21.29 26.70
C GLU A 236 20.56 -22.10 25.40
N GLU A 237 20.19 -21.47 24.28
CA GLU A 237 19.88 -22.16 23.02
C GLU A 237 21.06 -22.26 22.05
N GLU A 238 22.01 -21.31 22.11
CA GLU A 238 23.11 -21.22 21.14
C GLU A 238 24.51 -21.27 21.76
N LYS A 239 24.61 -21.28 23.10
CA LYS A 239 25.86 -21.28 23.86
C LYS A 239 26.79 -20.10 23.51
N ILE A 240 26.20 -18.94 23.24
CA ILE A 240 26.89 -17.71 22.88
C ILE A 240 26.89 -16.76 24.08
N LYS A 241 28.07 -16.24 24.45
CA LYS A 241 28.17 -15.16 25.44
C LYS A 241 28.01 -13.82 24.75
N VAL A 242 26.90 -13.14 25.03
CA VAL A 242 26.61 -11.82 24.50
C VAL A 242 27.39 -10.76 25.28
N LYS A 243 28.10 -9.90 24.57
CA LYS A 243 28.82 -8.76 25.13
C LYS A 243 28.07 -7.47 24.85
N GLU A 244 28.24 -6.50 25.74
CA GLU A 244 27.69 -5.16 25.57
C GLU A 244 28.80 -4.14 25.32
N GLN A 245 28.49 -3.17 24.46
CA GLN A 245 29.35 -2.05 24.16
C GLN A 245 28.51 -0.77 24.08
N PHE A 246 28.90 0.25 24.85
CA PHE A 246 28.18 1.54 24.93
C PHE A 246 26.68 1.41 25.25
N GLY A 247 26.32 0.38 26.02
CA GLY A 247 24.94 0.11 26.41
C GLY A 247 24.15 -0.73 25.40
N ASP A 248 24.69 -1.07 24.24
CA ASP A 248 24.07 -1.96 23.25
C ASP A 248 24.69 -3.34 23.23
N ILE A 249 23.99 -4.32 22.66
CA ILE A 249 24.59 -5.60 22.32
C ILE A 249 25.58 -5.40 21.17
N SER A 250 26.82 -5.84 21.36
CA SER A 250 27.87 -5.78 20.33
C SER A 250 27.56 -6.78 19.20
N LEU A 251 27.13 -6.27 18.04
CA LEU A 251 26.83 -7.11 16.87
C LEU A 251 28.10 -7.66 16.21
N GLU A 252 29.23 -6.96 16.28
CA GLU A 252 30.49 -7.39 15.64
C GLU A 252 31.04 -8.69 16.23
N GLU A 253 30.78 -8.93 17.52
CA GLU A 253 31.25 -10.11 18.23
C GLU A 253 30.26 -11.28 18.19
N MET A 254 29.15 -11.13 17.45
CA MET A 254 28.11 -12.16 17.32
C MET A 254 28.11 -12.80 15.93
N PRO A 255 27.91 -14.13 15.82
CA PRO A 255 27.81 -14.77 14.52
C PRO A 255 26.52 -14.37 13.81
N ASN A 256 26.63 -13.68 12.68
CA ASN A 256 25.49 -13.19 11.86
C ASN A 256 24.59 -14.29 11.27
N THR A 257 24.97 -15.55 11.38
CA THR A 257 24.18 -16.72 10.94
C THR A 257 23.24 -17.27 12.02
N LYS A 258 23.25 -16.68 13.22
CA LYS A 258 22.55 -17.20 14.40
C LYS A 258 21.28 -16.43 14.70
N SER A 259 20.30 -17.09 15.33
CA SER A 259 19.02 -16.47 15.68
C SER A 259 19.21 -15.36 16.71
N SER A 260 20.15 -15.52 17.65
CA SER A 260 20.51 -14.46 18.61
C SER A 260 21.00 -13.17 17.94
N TYR A 261 21.56 -13.24 16.74
CA TYR A 261 21.97 -12.05 15.98
C TYR A 261 20.76 -11.20 15.55
N ILE A 262 19.74 -11.87 15.01
CA ILE A 262 18.47 -11.22 14.64
C ILE A 262 17.85 -10.60 15.90
N LEU A 263 17.74 -11.38 16.98
CA LEU A 263 17.17 -10.91 18.26
C LEU A 263 17.96 -9.72 18.85
N ALA A 264 19.28 -9.71 18.72
CA ALA A 264 20.12 -8.59 19.15
C ALA A 264 19.82 -7.32 18.36
N ILE A 265 19.59 -7.42 17.04
CA ILE A 265 19.15 -6.29 16.21
C ILE A 265 17.76 -5.81 16.67
N LEU A 266 16.82 -6.72 16.92
CA LEU A 266 15.48 -6.35 17.42
C LEU A 266 15.55 -5.59 18.76
N ALA A 267 16.46 -5.96 19.66
CA ALA A 267 16.63 -5.33 20.96
C ALA A 267 17.42 -4.01 20.92
N ASN A 268 18.36 -3.86 19.98
CA ASN A 268 19.18 -2.66 19.86
C ASN A 268 18.43 -1.50 19.16
N TYR A 269 17.53 -1.81 18.22
CA TYR A 269 16.86 -0.82 17.38
C TYR A 269 15.34 -0.79 17.63
N GLY A 270 14.75 0.42 17.59
CA GLY A 270 13.30 0.65 17.66
C GLY A 270 12.86 1.30 18.96
N ALA A 271 11.70 0.90 19.48
CA ALA A 271 11.18 1.31 20.78
C ALA A 271 11.39 0.22 21.83
N PHE A 272 11.31 0.60 23.12
CA PHE A 272 11.43 -0.22 24.34
C PHE A 272 12.87 -0.58 24.74
N GLY A 273 13.56 0.32 25.47
CA GLY A 273 14.88 0.07 26.05
C GLY A 273 16.05 -0.01 25.05
N SER A 274 15.75 0.09 23.75
CA SER A 274 16.67 0.31 22.65
C SER A 274 17.27 1.71 22.72
N THR A 275 18.52 1.82 22.28
CA THR A 275 19.22 3.12 22.18
C THR A 275 19.10 3.72 20.78
N LYS A 276 18.89 2.88 19.75
CA LYS A 276 18.83 3.26 18.34
C LYS A 276 17.40 3.32 17.83
N LYS A 277 17.11 4.27 16.96
CA LYS A 277 15.78 4.47 16.36
C LYS A 277 15.51 3.51 15.19
N ILE A 278 14.25 3.47 14.74
CA ILE A 278 13.84 2.72 13.54
C ILE A 278 14.59 3.23 12.30
N ASP A 279 14.72 4.55 12.16
CA ASP A 279 15.41 5.20 11.04
C ASP A 279 16.87 4.73 10.92
N GLU A 280 17.55 4.56 12.06
CA GLU A 280 18.92 4.05 12.12
C GLU A 280 18.98 2.58 11.68
N PHE A 281 17.99 1.76 12.05
CA PHE A 281 17.90 0.39 11.55
C PHE A 281 17.74 0.39 10.03
N LEU A 282 16.79 1.16 9.50
CA LEU A 282 16.52 1.19 8.05
C LEU A 282 17.75 1.68 7.28
N PHE A 283 18.43 2.70 7.78
CA PHE A 283 19.68 3.20 7.21
C PHE A 283 20.77 2.12 7.21
N SER A 284 21.01 1.50 8.37
CA SER A 284 22.03 0.45 8.51
C SER A 284 21.71 -0.81 7.68
N PHE A 285 20.43 -1.17 7.57
CA PHE A 285 19.95 -2.29 6.77
C PHE A 285 20.16 -2.03 5.28
N TYR A 286 19.75 -0.85 4.79
CA TYR A 286 19.87 -0.48 3.38
C TYR A 286 21.33 -0.30 2.94
N GLN A 287 22.18 0.26 3.80
CA GLN A 287 23.62 0.35 3.55
C GLN A 287 24.36 -0.99 3.63
N GLY A 288 23.71 -2.05 4.11
CA GLY A 288 24.36 -3.34 4.32
C GLY A 288 25.33 -3.41 5.50
N THR A 289 25.38 -2.38 6.35
CA THR A 289 26.29 -2.33 7.52
C THR A 289 25.96 -3.35 8.61
N LEU A 290 24.73 -3.86 8.63
CA LEU A 290 24.32 -4.94 9.54
C LEU A 290 24.90 -6.32 9.17
N ASN A 291 25.71 -6.44 8.11
CA ASN A 291 26.39 -7.70 7.72
C ASN A 291 25.44 -8.93 7.67
N VAL A 292 24.21 -8.75 7.17
CA VAL A 292 23.13 -9.73 7.28
C VAL A 292 23.15 -10.82 6.20
N GLY A 293 24.02 -10.71 5.19
CA GLY A 293 24.24 -11.76 4.18
C GLY A 293 22.96 -12.42 3.66
N SER A 294 22.84 -13.74 3.86
CA SER A 294 21.71 -14.56 3.41
C SER A 294 20.45 -14.46 4.29
N VAL A 295 20.51 -13.84 5.47
CA VAL A 295 19.37 -13.71 6.40
C VAL A 295 18.66 -12.36 6.30
N SER A 296 18.97 -11.54 5.29
CA SER A 296 18.35 -10.22 5.08
C SER A 296 16.83 -10.25 5.06
N GLN A 297 16.23 -11.22 4.34
CA GLN A 297 14.77 -11.40 4.29
C GLN A 297 14.18 -11.82 5.64
N GLU A 298 14.87 -12.70 6.37
CA GLU A 298 14.42 -13.14 7.70
C GLU A 298 14.50 -11.99 8.71
N LEU A 299 15.57 -11.20 8.67
CA LEU A 299 15.71 -10.03 9.53
C LEU A 299 14.63 -8.99 9.24
N ALA A 300 14.42 -8.62 7.98
CA ALA A 300 13.40 -7.65 7.60
C ALA A 300 12.01 -8.08 8.08
N LEU A 301 11.68 -9.35 7.86
CA LEU A 301 10.43 -9.95 8.32
C LEU A 301 10.31 -9.92 9.86
N CYS A 302 11.32 -10.42 10.58
CA CYS A 302 11.34 -10.45 12.05
C CYS A 302 11.28 -9.03 12.64
N PHE A 303 11.98 -8.07 12.06
CA PHE A 303 11.97 -6.67 12.52
C PHE A 303 10.58 -6.06 12.35
N GLY A 304 9.96 -6.25 11.20
CA GLY A 304 8.61 -5.77 10.95
C GLY A 304 7.58 -6.41 11.88
N ILE A 305 7.68 -7.73 12.10
CA ILE A 305 6.82 -8.46 13.06
C ILE A 305 7.01 -7.92 14.48
N ASN A 306 8.25 -7.67 14.89
CA ASN A 306 8.53 -7.22 16.25
C ASN A 306 8.01 -5.80 16.52
N LYS A 307 8.17 -4.89 15.56
CA LYS A 307 7.84 -3.48 15.73
C LYS A 307 6.39 -3.16 15.41
N GLY A 308 5.76 -3.91 14.51
CA GLY A 308 4.39 -3.64 14.06
C GLY A 308 4.33 -2.59 12.95
N TYR A 309 3.26 -2.59 12.18
CA TYR A 309 3.06 -1.70 11.03
C TYR A 309 2.84 -0.24 11.43
N SER A 310 2.06 -0.05 12.49
CA SER A 310 1.58 1.24 12.99
C SER A 310 2.70 2.20 13.39
N VAL A 311 3.86 1.69 13.82
CA VAL A 311 4.99 2.52 14.26
C VAL A 311 5.83 3.08 13.13
N PHE A 312 5.70 2.54 11.92
CA PHE A 312 6.47 3.04 10.77
C PHE A 312 5.80 4.29 10.18
N SER A 313 6.61 5.27 9.77
CA SER A 313 6.18 6.23 8.75
C SER A 313 5.93 5.55 7.42
N ASN A 314 5.15 6.18 6.55
CA ASN A 314 4.80 5.67 5.24
C ASN A 314 6.03 5.51 4.33
N GLN A 315 7.00 6.41 4.45
CA GLN A 315 8.26 6.40 3.71
C GLN A 315 9.39 7.01 4.54
N TYR A 316 10.62 6.68 4.16
CA TYR A 316 11.84 7.24 4.77
C TYR A 316 12.78 7.73 3.67
N ASN A 317 13.53 8.79 3.95
CA ASN A 317 14.58 9.28 3.06
C ASN A 317 15.91 8.71 3.53
N ILE A 318 16.48 7.78 2.76
CA ILE A 318 17.74 7.09 3.07
C ILE A 318 18.70 7.34 1.92
N LEU A 319 19.81 8.04 2.16
CA LEU A 319 20.82 8.36 1.14
C LEU A 319 20.23 9.03 -0.11
N ASP A 320 19.37 10.03 0.10
CA ASP A 320 18.63 10.75 -0.95
C ASP A 320 17.67 9.87 -1.78
N ILE A 321 17.46 8.61 -1.38
CA ILE A 321 16.46 7.70 -1.95
C ILE A 321 15.25 7.66 -1.03
N GLN A 322 14.08 7.88 -1.59
CA GLN A 322 12.81 7.72 -0.88
C GLN A 322 12.39 6.26 -0.91
N ILE A 323 12.26 5.65 0.27
CA ILE A 323 11.89 4.24 0.42
C ILE A 323 10.51 4.16 1.04
N SER A 324 9.56 3.62 0.28
CA SER A 324 8.19 3.39 0.72
C SER A 324 8.11 2.17 1.63
N ILE A 325 7.68 2.34 2.89
CA ILE A 325 7.47 1.25 3.85
C ILE A 325 6.02 0.78 3.87
N LYS A 326 5.07 1.71 3.98
CA LYS A 326 3.64 1.36 4.00
C LYS A 326 3.14 0.97 2.62
N PHE A 327 2.03 0.22 2.59
CA PHE A 327 1.38 -0.15 1.34
C PHE A 327 0.81 1.12 0.68
N LYS A 328 1.03 1.27 -0.62
CA LYS A 328 0.59 2.46 -1.36
C LYS A 328 -0.88 2.36 -1.76
N LEU A 329 -1.40 1.13 -1.87
CA LEU A 329 -2.73 0.82 -2.40
C LEU A 329 -2.90 1.26 -3.87
N GLU A 330 -1.81 1.31 -4.64
CA GLU A 330 -1.86 1.68 -6.07
C GLU A 330 -1.98 0.47 -7.00
N ASN A 331 -1.69 -0.73 -6.49
CA ASN A 331 -1.75 -1.98 -7.26
C ASN A 331 -2.57 -3.05 -6.55
N GLU A 332 -3.02 -4.06 -7.30
CA GLU A 332 -3.80 -5.18 -6.77
C GLU A 332 -3.02 -5.98 -5.72
N SER A 333 -1.70 -6.10 -5.88
CA SER A 333 -0.86 -6.87 -4.96
C SER A 333 -0.99 -6.38 -3.52
N ASP A 334 -0.93 -5.06 -3.30
CA ASP A 334 -1.12 -4.45 -1.98
C ASP A 334 -2.46 -4.89 -1.35
N TYR A 335 -3.54 -4.84 -2.12
CA TYR A 335 -4.87 -5.26 -1.65
C TYR A 335 -4.90 -6.74 -1.28
N HIS A 336 -4.37 -7.60 -2.15
CA HIS A 336 -4.34 -9.04 -1.91
C HIS A 336 -3.46 -9.44 -0.72
N ILE A 337 -2.36 -8.73 -0.48
CA ILE A 337 -1.48 -8.95 0.68
C ILE A 337 -2.22 -8.57 1.96
N ILE A 338 -2.78 -7.35 2.01
CA ILE A 338 -3.53 -6.85 3.18
C ILE A 338 -4.71 -7.77 3.49
N GLU A 339 -5.47 -8.16 2.46
CA GLU A 339 -6.62 -9.05 2.59
C GLU A 339 -6.19 -10.44 3.08
N SER A 340 -5.07 -10.98 2.61
CA SER A 340 -4.52 -12.26 3.09
C SER A 340 -4.20 -12.22 4.58
N ILE A 341 -3.58 -11.14 5.05
CA ILE A 341 -3.26 -10.96 6.46
C ILE A 341 -4.55 -10.79 7.28
N TYR A 342 -5.51 -10.01 6.79
CA TYR A 342 -6.80 -9.77 7.45
C TYR A 342 -7.63 -11.06 7.58
N GLN A 343 -7.81 -11.80 6.48
CA GLN A 343 -8.59 -13.03 6.44
C GLN A 343 -7.96 -14.11 7.33
N ASN A 344 -6.63 -14.23 7.33
CA ASN A 344 -5.94 -15.16 8.21
C ASN A 344 -6.13 -14.78 9.68
N THR A 345 -5.95 -13.50 10.02
CA THR A 345 -5.91 -13.03 11.41
C THR A 345 -7.28 -13.00 12.06
N PHE A 346 -8.28 -12.43 11.37
CA PHE A 346 -9.60 -12.22 11.96
C PHE A 346 -10.61 -13.31 11.58
N ASN A 347 -10.46 -13.98 10.43
CA ASN A 347 -11.36 -15.06 9.98
C ASN A 347 -10.78 -16.47 10.14
N GLY A 348 -9.49 -16.62 10.45
CA GLY A 348 -8.84 -17.94 10.47
C GLY A 348 -8.83 -18.63 9.10
N ARG A 349 -9.02 -17.86 8.02
CA ARG A 349 -9.08 -18.36 6.65
C ARG A 349 -7.71 -18.27 6.00
N ASP A 350 -7.26 -19.37 5.40
CA ASP A 350 -6.06 -19.41 4.58
C ASP A 350 -6.37 -19.46 3.08
N GLU A 351 -7.62 -19.19 2.71
CA GLU A 351 -8.07 -18.95 1.35
C GLU A 351 -9.30 -18.05 1.42
N PHE A 352 -9.41 -17.10 0.48
CA PHE A 352 -10.61 -16.30 0.31
C PHE A 352 -10.90 -16.13 -1.18
N ASP A 353 -12.13 -15.74 -1.49
CA ASP A 353 -12.47 -15.45 -2.87
C ASP A 353 -11.90 -14.09 -3.28
N SER A 354 -10.90 -14.08 -4.15
CA SER A 354 -10.28 -12.86 -4.69
C SER A 354 -11.30 -11.93 -5.34
N SER A 355 -12.42 -12.47 -5.85
CA SER A 355 -13.52 -11.67 -6.39
C SER A 355 -14.24 -10.78 -5.35
N ASN A 356 -13.99 -11.02 -4.06
CA ASN A 356 -14.48 -10.19 -2.95
C ASN A 356 -13.52 -9.04 -2.58
N ILE A 357 -12.33 -8.98 -3.18
CA ILE A 357 -11.48 -7.79 -3.10
C ILE A 357 -12.07 -6.72 -4.02
N VAL A 358 -11.93 -5.47 -3.63
CA VAL A 358 -12.23 -4.31 -4.47
C VAL A 358 -11.25 -4.27 -5.65
N GLU A 359 -11.45 -5.13 -6.65
CA GLU A 359 -10.69 -5.10 -7.92
C GLU A 359 -11.27 -4.05 -8.89
N HIS A 360 -12.45 -3.50 -8.59
CA HIS A 360 -13.30 -2.86 -9.61
C HIS A 360 -12.83 -1.53 -10.20
N GLN A 361 -11.74 -0.92 -9.75
CA GLN A 361 -11.31 0.37 -10.29
C GLN A 361 -9.79 0.57 -10.38
N ILE A 362 -8.98 -0.48 -10.22
CA ILE A 362 -7.54 -0.36 -10.44
C ILE A 362 -7.27 -0.65 -11.92
N SER A 363 -7.22 0.39 -12.75
CA SER A 363 -6.51 0.25 -14.01
C SER A 363 -5.04 0.05 -13.65
N THR A 364 -4.55 -1.18 -13.71
CA THR A 364 -3.10 -1.42 -13.62
C THR A 364 -2.46 -0.68 -14.79
N SER A 365 -1.89 0.50 -14.56
CA SER A 365 -0.85 0.97 -15.45
C SER A 365 0.29 -0.07 -15.37
N ASP A 366 0.92 -0.37 -16.50
CA ASP A 366 2.06 -1.31 -16.54
C ASP A 366 3.21 -0.88 -15.59
N GLU A 367 3.18 0.37 -15.15
CA GLU A 367 4.17 1.02 -14.27
C GLU A 367 4.20 0.48 -12.83
N TYR A 368 3.14 -0.19 -12.34
CA TYR A 368 3.07 -0.70 -10.96
C TYR A 368 2.72 -2.20 -10.86
N TYR A 369 2.88 -2.94 -11.96
CA TYR A 369 2.60 -4.38 -12.02
C TYR A 369 3.79 -5.22 -11.54
N ASP A 370 3.60 -6.02 -10.49
CA ASP A 370 4.54 -7.10 -10.15
C ASP A 370 4.20 -8.35 -10.98
N PRO A 371 5.10 -8.85 -11.83
CA PRO A 371 4.80 -10.00 -12.68
C PRO A 371 4.65 -11.31 -11.91
N VAL A 372 5.34 -11.49 -10.79
CA VAL A 372 5.29 -12.74 -10.00
C VAL A 372 3.99 -12.82 -9.21
N ILE A 373 3.64 -11.78 -8.47
CA ILE A 373 2.42 -11.72 -7.66
C ILE A 373 1.20 -11.56 -8.57
N GLY A 374 1.30 -10.70 -9.59
CA GLY A 374 0.24 -10.47 -10.57
C GLY A 374 -0.10 -11.74 -11.36
N ASP A 375 0.88 -12.53 -11.80
CA ASP A 375 0.61 -13.79 -12.52
C ASP A 375 -0.04 -14.85 -11.60
N ILE A 376 0.35 -14.91 -10.32
CA ILE A 376 -0.29 -15.78 -9.32
C ILE A 376 -1.76 -15.39 -9.13
N ILE A 377 -2.05 -14.11 -8.95
CA ILE A 377 -3.43 -13.60 -8.80
C ILE A 377 -4.25 -13.91 -10.06
N ASN A 378 -3.71 -13.59 -11.23
CA ASN A 378 -4.36 -13.79 -12.52
C ASN A 378 -4.62 -15.27 -12.84
N SER A 379 -3.69 -16.17 -12.49
CA SER A 379 -3.86 -17.62 -12.68
C SER A 379 -4.89 -18.21 -11.71
N GLY A 380 -4.90 -17.76 -10.45
CA GLY A 380 -5.91 -18.11 -9.45
C GLY A 380 -7.33 -17.73 -9.89
N LEU A 381 -7.53 -16.51 -10.39
CA LEU A 381 -8.81 -16.02 -10.92
C LEU A 381 -9.31 -16.82 -12.14
N LYS A 382 -8.40 -17.24 -13.03
CA LYS A 382 -8.75 -18.04 -14.22
C LYS A 382 -9.19 -19.46 -13.87
N SER A 383 -8.68 -20.04 -12.78
CA SER A 383 -9.03 -21.41 -12.35
C SER A 383 -10.47 -21.57 -11.83
N LYS A 384 -11.13 -20.48 -11.39
CA LYS A 384 -12.51 -20.46 -10.88
C LYS A 384 -13.59 -20.25 -11.96
N LYS A 385 -13.23 -19.87 -13.19
CA LYS A 385 -14.15 -19.89 -14.34
C LYS A 385 -14.12 -21.28 -14.96
N LYS A 386 -15.27 -21.96 -15.09
CA LYS A 386 -15.37 -23.32 -15.70
C LYS A 386 -14.49 -23.38 -16.96
N PRO A 387 -13.50 -24.28 -17.03
CA PRO A 387 -12.57 -24.27 -18.13
C PRO A 387 -13.29 -24.75 -19.39
N ARG A 388 -13.29 -23.92 -20.45
CA ARG A 388 -13.21 -24.49 -21.80
C ARG A 388 -11.87 -25.19 -21.85
N VAL A 389 -11.91 -26.51 -22.07
CA VAL A 389 -10.77 -27.43 -21.95
C VAL A 389 -9.60 -26.91 -22.78
N GLY A 390 -8.64 -26.29 -22.10
CA GLY A 390 -7.38 -25.83 -22.63
C GLY A 390 -6.24 -26.78 -22.27
N PHE A 391 -5.15 -26.64 -22.99
CA PHE A 391 -3.93 -27.45 -23.11
C PHE A 391 -3.47 -28.29 -21.89
N PHE A 392 -3.69 -27.86 -20.65
CA PHE A 392 -3.24 -28.58 -19.44
C PHE A 392 -4.22 -29.65 -18.92
N GLY A 393 -5.47 -29.67 -19.38
CA GLY A 393 -6.48 -30.66 -18.96
C GLY A 393 -6.24 -32.08 -19.49
N LEU A 394 -5.39 -32.24 -20.51
CA LEU A 394 -5.10 -33.54 -21.11
C LEU A 394 -4.06 -34.34 -20.32
N SER A 395 -3.19 -33.70 -19.53
CA SER A 395 -2.15 -34.39 -18.73
C SER A 395 -2.76 -35.37 -17.70
N LYS A 396 -3.92 -35.02 -17.14
CA LYS A 396 -4.68 -35.89 -16.21
C LYS A 396 -5.29 -37.12 -16.89
N VAL A 397 -5.55 -37.07 -18.19
CA VAL A 397 -6.04 -38.22 -18.97
C VAL A 397 -4.90 -39.22 -19.25
N PHE A 398 -3.66 -38.74 -19.36
CA PHE A 398 -2.49 -39.59 -19.66
C PHE A 398 -1.90 -40.34 -18.46
N SER A 399 -2.24 -39.96 -17.23
CA SER A 399 -1.73 -40.62 -16.02
C SER A 399 -2.59 -41.79 -15.52
N GLN A 400 -3.73 -42.11 -16.17
CA GLN A 400 -4.67 -43.13 -15.69
C GLN A 400 -4.66 -44.47 -16.47
N GLU A 401 -3.86 -44.65 -17.52
CA GLU A 401 -3.90 -45.88 -18.35
C GLU A 401 -2.53 -46.54 -18.63
N TYR A 402 -1.56 -46.43 -17.71
CA TYR A 402 -0.28 -47.16 -17.84
C TYR A 402 -0.06 -48.14 -16.68
N SER A 403 -0.64 -49.32 -16.79
CA SER A 403 -0.10 -50.57 -16.23
C SER A 403 0.40 -51.43 -17.39
N MET A 404 1.66 -51.86 -17.31
CA MET A 404 2.37 -52.58 -18.38
C MET A 404 1.78 -53.97 -18.63
N ASP A 405 1.71 -54.37 -19.90
CA ASP A 405 1.93 -55.76 -20.33
C ASP A 405 2.57 -55.77 -21.73
N GLU A 406 3.54 -56.66 -21.89
CA GLU A 406 4.39 -56.85 -23.07
C GLU A 406 3.61 -57.55 -24.20
N ASP A 407 3.61 -57.00 -25.42
CA ASP A 407 3.55 -57.80 -26.67
C ASP A 407 3.79 -56.97 -27.94
N SER A 408 4.52 -57.57 -28.89
CA SER A 408 5.12 -56.91 -30.07
C SER A 408 4.15 -56.45 -31.17
N GLU A 409 2.84 -56.76 -31.06
CA GLU A 409 1.81 -56.34 -32.02
C GLU A 409 1.35 -54.87 -31.81
N ASN A 410 1.76 -54.25 -30.70
CA ASN A 410 1.37 -52.89 -30.32
C ASN A 410 2.20 -51.77 -30.99
N SER A 411 3.36 -52.07 -31.57
CA SER A 411 4.27 -51.03 -32.11
C SER A 411 3.68 -50.26 -33.30
N SER A 412 2.92 -50.92 -34.17
CA SER A 412 2.28 -50.26 -35.33
C SER A 412 1.09 -49.38 -34.95
N LYS A 413 0.33 -49.78 -33.92
CA LYS A 413 -0.76 -48.98 -33.32
C LYS A 413 -0.21 -47.79 -32.53
N LEU A 414 0.89 -48.00 -31.81
CA LEU A 414 1.60 -46.94 -31.08
C LEU A 414 2.17 -45.89 -32.05
N ASN A 415 2.81 -46.32 -33.14
CA ASN A 415 3.35 -45.41 -34.16
C ASN A 415 2.24 -44.63 -34.88
N LYS A 416 1.08 -45.24 -35.17
CA LYS A 416 -0.08 -44.52 -35.73
C LYS A 416 -0.69 -43.51 -34.74
N LYS A 417 -0.70 -43.83 -33.44
CA LYS A 417 -1.15 -42.90 -32.39
C LYS A 417 -0.16 -41.74 -32.18
N LEU A 418 1.15 -42.02 -32.17
CA LEU A 418 2.22 -41.01 -32.09
C LEU A 418 2.21 -40.08 -33.30
N ALA A 419 1.99 -40.61 -34.51
CA ALA A 419 1.87 -39.79 -35.71
C ALA A 419 0.65 -38.83 -35.65
N ARG A 420 -0.51 -39.31 -35.16
CA ARG A 420 -1.69 -38.46 -34.95
C ARG A 420 -1.48 -37.40 -33.87
N LEU A 421 -0.77 -37.74 -32.79
CA LEU A 421 -0.37 -36.80 -31.75
C LEU A 421 0.59 -35.74 -32.27
N ALA A 422 1.58 -36.13 -33.07
CA ALA A 422 2.51 -35.19 -33.70
C ALA A 422 1.77 -34.23 -34.64
N SER A 423 0.86 -34.71 -35.48
CA SER A 423 0.04 -33.86 -36.35
C SER A 423 -0.89 -32.91 -35.57
N PHE A 424 -1.46 -33.38 -34.45
CA PHE A 424 -2.28 -32.55 -33.58
C PHE A 424 -1.46 -31.46 -32.88
N MET A 425 -0.27 -31.80 -32.36
CA MET A 425 0.67 -30.85 -31.75
C MET A 425 1.16 -29.80 -32.75
N ILE A 426 1.46 -30.21 -34.00
CA ILE A 426 1.84 -29.31 -35.09
C ILE A 426 0.69 -28.33 -35.39
N ASN A 427 -0.55 -28.82 -35.52
CA ASN A 427 -1.71 -27.94 -35.74
C ASN A 427 -1.96 -26.97 -34.58
N LEU A 428 -1.76 -27.42 -33.34
CA LEU A 428 -1.93 -26.56 -32.16
C LEU A 428 -0.84 -25.49 -32.08
N LEU A 429 0.41 -25.84 -32.40
CA LEU A 429 1.51 -24.89 -32.53
C LEU A 429 1.23 -23.88 -33.65
N GLN A 430 0.68 -24.32 -34.79
CA GLN A 430 0.30 -23.44 -35.89
C GLN A 430 -0.76 -22.41 -35.48
N VAL A 431 -1.78 -22.83 -34.72
CA VAL A 431 -2.83 -21.93 -34.21
C VAL A 431 -2.26 -20.92 -33.21
N ASN A 432 -1.39 -21.36 -32.31
CA ASN A 432 -0.74 -20.47 -31.34
C ASN A 432 0.21 -19.48 -32.02
N VAL A 433 0.98 -19.90 -33.02
CA VAL A 433 1.84 -19.01 -33.81
C VAL A 433 1.01 -17.97 -34.55
N ASN A 434 -0.15 -18.34 -35.11
CA ASN A 434 -1.05 -17.39 -35.76
C ASN A 434 -1.65 -16.38 -34.77
N SER A 435 -2.03 -16.82 -33.57
CA SER A 435 -2.52 -15.93 -32.51
C SER A 435 -1.44 -14.96 -32.02
N ILE A 436 -0.20 -15.44 -31.86
CA ILE A 436 0.94 -14.59 -31.50
C ILE A 436 1.23 -13.58 -32.61
N ASN A 437 1.20 -14.00 -33.88
CA ASN A 437 1.40 -13.09 -35.01
C ASN A 437 0.33 -12.01 -35.08
N HIS A 438 -0.94 -12.33 -34.77
CA HIS A 438 -2.01 -11.34 -34.68
C HIS A 438 -1.73 -10.30 -33.59
N ARG A 439 -1.32 -10.74 -32.40
CA ARG A 439 -0.94 -9.87 -31.28
C ARG A 439 0.26 -8.98 -31.60
N VAL A 440 1.24 -9.50 -32.34
CA VAL A 440 2.40 -8.73 -32.80
C VAL A 440 1.98 -7.64 -33.80
N ILE A 441 0.99 -7.91 -34.66
CA ILE A 441 0.44 -6.90 -35.58
C ILE A 441 -0.30 -5.80 -34.80
N GLU A 442 -1.17 -6.17 -33.85
CA GLU A 442 -1.88 -5.22 -32.98
C GLU A 442 -0.90 -4.33 -32.19
N LEU A 443 0.16 -4.92 -31.62
CA LEU A 443 1.18 -4.16 -30.88
C LEU A 443 1.96 -3.19 -31.79
N LYS A 444 2.25 -3.58 -33.04
CA LYS A 444 2.90 -2.68 -34.00
C LYS A 444 2.02 -1.50 -34.36
N GLU A 445 0.72 -1.72 -34.50
CA GLU A 445 -0.24 -0.68 -34.84
C GLU A 445 -0.48 0.28 -33.65
N SER A 446 -0.55 -0.27 -32.44
CA SER A 446 -0.61 0.50 -31.20
C SER A 446 0.66 1.35 -30.98
N ASN A 447 1.85 0.80 -31.24
CA ASN A 447 3.10 1.58 -31.19
C ASN A 447 3.13 2.72 -32.21
N LYS A 448 2.56 2.51 -33.41
CA LYS A 448 2.44 3.57 -34.42
C LYS A 448 1.50 4.69 -33.96
N GLN A 449 0.39 4.34 -33.31
CA GLN A 449 -0.54 5.31 -32.73
C GLN A 449 0.13 6.10 -31.60
N LEU A 450 0.83 5.44 -30.69
CA LEU A 450 1.58 6.10 -29.61
C LEU A 450 2.61 7.09 -30.17
N GLY A 451 3.38 6.70 -31.20
CA GLY A 451 4.31 7.61 -31.87
C GLY A 451 3.63 8.87 -32.43
N SER A 452 2.43 8.75 -32.99
CA SER A 452 1.68 9.90 -33.49
C SER A 452 1.13 10.81 -32.38
N GLN A 453 0.76 10.23 -31.23
CA GLN A 453 0.32 10.97 -30.06
C GLN A 453 1.48 11.75 -29.43
N LEU A 454 2.67 11.14 -29.38
CA LEU A 454 3.89 11.75 -28.86
C LEU A 454 4.29 12.98 -29.68
N SER A 455 4.26 12.87 -31.02
CA SER A 455 4.52 14.00 -31.92
C SER A 455 3.51 15.14 -31.74
N THR A 456 2.22 14.83 -31.58
CA THR A 456 1.18 15.83 -31.26
C THR A 456 1.43 16.52 -29.92
N LEU A 457 1.96 15.78 -28.93
CA LEU A 457 2.25 16.31 -27.60
C LEU A 457 3.47 17.25 -27.64
N GLU A 458 4.50 16.88 -28.40
CA GLU A 458 5.69 17.71 -28.64
C GLU A 458 5.31 19.06 -29.28
N GLU A 459 4.47 19.06 -30.32
CA GLU A 459 3.96 20.30 -30.93
C GLU A 459 3.19 21.18 -29.93
N LYS A 460 2.37 20.57 -29.06
CA LYS A 460 1.63 21.32 -28.02
C LYS A 460 2.55 21.94 -26.98
N ILE A 461 3.62 21.24 -26.59
CA ILE A 461 4.62 21.75 -25.65
C ILE A 461 5.36 22.93 -26.26
N GLU A 462 5.76 22.84 -27.53
CA GLU A 462 6.45 23.90 -28.24
C GLU A 462 5.58 25.16 -28.39
N LEU A 463 4.30 25.00 -28.76
CA LEU A 463 3.32 26.09 -28.80
C LEU A 463 3.12 26.76 -27.44
N ASN A 464 3.04 25.98 -26.36
CA ASN A 464 2.86 26.50 -25.02
C ASN A 464 4.11 27.28 -24.55
N TYR A 465 5.31 26.77 -24.87
CA TYR A 465 6.56 27.46 -24.58
C TYR A 465 6.65 28.81 -25.31
N LEU A 466 6.33 28.85 -26.61
CA LEU A 466 6.30 30.08 -27.39
C LEU A 466 5.30 31.09 -26.82
N SER A 467 4.10 30.65 -26.42
CA SER A 467 3.10 31.53 -25.80
C SER A 467 3.57 32.13 -24.47
N LYS A 468 4.28 31.35 -23.64
CA LYS A 468 4.84 31.84 -22.37
C LYS A 468 5.95 32.87 -22.58
N VAL A 469 6.81 32.66 -23.57
CA VAL A 469 7.86 33.61 -23.94
C VAL A 469 7.24 34.92 -24.46
N GLU A 470 6.18 34.86 -25.26
CA GLU A 470 5.46 36.04 -25.75
C GLU A 470 4.78 36.83 -24.62
N ILE A 471 4.15 36.13 -23.66
CA ILE A 471 3.58 36.76 -22.46
C ILE A 471 4.70 37.44 -21.64
N GLN A 472 5.83 36.77 -21.42
CA GLN A 472 6.94 37.31 -20.65
C GLN A 472 7.57 38.54 -21.31
N ASN A 473 7.74 38.53 -22.64
CA ASN A 473 8.21 39.69 -23.41
C ASN A 473 7.23 40.88 -23.33
N ASN A 474 5.92 40.62 -23.32
CA ASN A 474 4.91 41.67 -23.12
C ASN A 474 4.94 42.28 -21.72
N TYR A 475 5.27 41.50 -20.68
CA TYR A 475 5.45 42.03 -19.32
C TYR A 475 6.72 42.87 -19.17
N VAL A 476 7.83 42.48 -19.81
CA VAL A 476 9.07 43.25 -19.84
C VAL A 476 8.86 44.61 -20.54
N SER A 477 8.17 44.62 -21.68
CA SER A 477 7.82 45.84 -22.42
C SER A 477 6.94 46.82 -21.61
N LYS A 478 5.99 46.30 -20.81
CA LYS A 478 5.18 47.11 -19.89
C LYS A 478 5.98 47.72 -18.73
N ALA A 479 6.97 47.00 -18.19
CA ALA A 479 7.82 47.51 -17.13
C ALA A 479 8.76 48.62 -17.64
N GLU A 480 9.33 48.45 -18.83
CA GLU A 480 10.18 49.46 -19.48
C GLU A 480 9.41 50.74 -19.82
N THR A 481 8.18 50.61 -20.34
CA THR A 481 7.31 51.79 -20.61
C THR A 481 6.88 52.52 -19.34
N ALA A 482 6.66 51.81 -18.23
CA ALA A 482 6.36 52.43 -16.93
C ALA A 482 7.58 53.21 -16.38
N ALA A 483 8.79 52.65 -16.48
CA ALA A 483 10.02 53.32 -16.06
C ALA A 483 10.34 54.57 -16.91
N LEU A 484 10.10 54.49 -18.22
CA LEU A 484 10.27 55.62 -19.13
C LEU A 484 9.27 56.73 -18.80
N LYS A 485 8.00 56.39 -18.55
CA LYS A 485 6.97 57.36 -18.14
C LYS A 485 7.35 58.08 -16.84
N GLN A 486 7.81 57.35 -15.83
CA GLN A 486 8.26 57.93 -14.57
C GLN A 486 9.43 58.90 -14.75
N THR A 487 10.36 58.58 -15.65
CA THR A 487 11.49 59.44 -16.01
C THR A 487 11.02 60.72 -16.71
N VAL A 488 10.09 60.59 -17.66
CA VAL A 488 9.49 61.73 -18.36
C VAL A 488 8.74 62.64 -17.38
N ASP A 489 7.93 62.08 -16.49
CA ASP A 489 7.17 62.84 -15.48
C ASP A 489 8.11 63.61 -14.53
N ARG A 490 9.24 63.00 -14.15
CA ARG A 490 10.27 63.66 -13.32
C ARG A 490 10.92 64.84 -14.06
N ASN A 491 11.23 64.68 -15.33
CA ASN A 491 11.81 65.75 -16.15
C ASN A 491 10.83 66.91 -16.36
N ILE A 492 9.54 66.62 -16.59
CA ILE A 492 8.49 67.63 -16.68
C ILE A 492 8.38 68.43 -15.38
N ALA A 493 8.46 67.78 -14.22
CA ALA A 493 8.41 68.46 -12.92
C ALA A 493 9.59 69.42 -12.72
N VAL A 494 10.81 69.03 -13.12
CA VAL A 494 12.01 69.89 -13.05
C VAL A 494 11.85 71.11 -13.96
N LEU A 495 11.42 70.91 -15.21
CA LEU A 495 11.22 72.01 -16.16
C LEU A 495 10.15 73.00 -15.70
N LYS A 496 9.06 72.51 -15.10
CA LYS A 496 8.04 73.39 -14.48
C LYS A 496 8.61 74.23 -13.35
N GLY A 497 9.47 73.64 -12.50
CA GLY A 497 10.15 74.36 -11.43
C GLY A 497 11.06 75.47 -11.97
N GLN A 498 11.85 75.17 -13.01
CA GLN A 498 12.72 76.15 -13.66
C GLN A 498 11.94 77.28 -14.34
N LEU A 499 10.83 76.94 -15.01
CA LEU A 499 9.96 77.94 -15.63
C LEU A 499 9.37 78.91 -14.61
N ASN A 500 8.89 78.39 -13.47
CA ASN A 500 8.34 79.23 -12.41
C ASN A 500 9.41 80.17 -11.82
N GLN A 501 10.65 79.68 -11.65
CA GLN A 501 11.77 80.52 -11.18
C GLN A 501 12.13 81.63 -12.17
N GLU A 502 12.05 81.38 -13.48
CA GLU A 502 12.26 82.42 -14.49
C GLU A 502 11.11 83.43 -14.54
N ILE A 503 9.86 82.98 -14.35
CA ILE A 503 8.71 83.89 -14.24
C ILE A 503 8.89 84.82 -13.02
N GLU A 504 9.25 84.27 -11.86
CA GLU A 504 9.55 85.07 -10.65
C GLU A 504 10.68 86.08 -10.89
N ARG A 505 11.75 85.68 -11.60
CA ARG A 505 12.85 86.60 -11.95
C ARG A 505 12.41 87.73 -12.88
N ILE A 506 11.55 87.44 -13.84
CA ILE A 506 11.02 88.45 -14.78
C ILE A 506 10.09 89.42 -14.03
N ASP A 507 9.24 88.91 -13.14
CA ASP A 507 8.35 89.74 -12.31
C ASP A 507 9.15 90.65 -11.36
N ASP A 508 10.18 90.12 -10.70
CA ASP A 508 11.10 90.88 -9.84
C ASP A 508 11.92 91.93 -10.61
N ALA A 509 12.24 91.67 -11.88
CA ALA A 509 12.92 92.63 -12.75
C ALA A 509 11.98 93.73 -13.24
N SER A 510 10.71 93.40 -13.50
CA SER A 510 9.69 94.36 -13.99
C SER A 510 9.21 95.35 -12.91
N THR A 511 9.33 94.98 -11.63
CA THR A 511 8.96 95.83 -10.48
C THR A 511 10.09 96.78 -10.04
N LYS A 512 11.29 96.65 -10.63
CA LYS A 512 12.47 97.51 -10.39
C LYS A 512 12.78 98.50 -11.52
N SER A 513 11.96 98.57 -12.57
CA SER A 513 11.95 99.64 -13.58
C SER A 513 10.77 100.56 -13.36
#